data_AF-W4V1L4-F1
#
_entry.id   AF-W4V1L4-F1
#
_cell.length_a   1.000
_cell.length_b   1.000
_cell.length_c   1.000
_cell.angle_alpha   90.00
_cell.angle_beta   90.00
_cell.angle_gamma   90.00
#
_symmetry.space_group_name_H-M   'P 1'
#
loop_
_entity.id
_entity.type
_entity.pdbx_description
1 polymer ?
#
loop_
_entity_poly.entity_id
_entity_poly.type
_entity_poly.pdbx_seq_one_letter_code
_entity_poly.pdbx_strand_id
1 'polypeptide(L)' 'MKDIKKLLTELKDYLLITIGSLITAISINVFMVPYKIAPGGISGVATIIYYLTDAKIPVGIAMLVLNIPLF' A
#
# COMPACT_ATOMS: atom_id res chain seq x y z
N MET A 1 -13.08 28.94 18.12
CA MET A 1 -13.73 27.64 18.47
C MET A 1 -14.12 26.80 17.24
N LYS A 2 -14.46 27.38 16.07
CA LYS A 2 -14.78 26.61 14.85
C LYS A 2 -13.57 25.84 14.29
N ASP A 3 -12.36 26.38 14.44
CA ASP A 3 -11.14 25.79 13.87
C ASP A 3 -10.72 24.49 14.55
N ILE A 4 -10.91 24.38 15.87
CA ILE A 4 -10.59 23.17 16.65
C ILE A 4 -11.48 21.99 16.23
N LYS A 5 -12.78 22.23 15.98
CA LYS A 5 -13.68 21.18 15.50
C LYS A 5 -13.30 20.71 14.10
N LYS A 6 -12.89 21.62 13.22
CA LYS A 6 -12.43 21.28 11.87
C LYS A 6 -11.14 20.45 11.90
N LEU A 7 -10.19 20.82 12.75
CA LEU A 7 -8.94 20.09 12.95
C LEU A 7 -9.19 18.67 13.48
N LEU A 8 -10.13 18.49 14.42
CA LEU A 8 -10.52 17.18 14.94
C LEU A 8 -11.17 16.28 13.90
N THR A 9 -11.97 16.85 12.99
CA THR A 9 -12.55 16.11 11.87
C THR A 9 -11.46 15.64 10.91
N GLU A 10 -10.57 16.53 10.48
CA GLU A 10 -9.44 16.19 9.61
C GLU A 10 -8.56 15.10 10.24
N LEU A 11 -8.24 15.23 11.55
CA LEU A 11 -7.42 14.24 12.25
C LEU A 11 -8.07 12.84 12.26
N LYS A 12 -9.40 12.79 12.41
CA LYS A 12 -10.17 11.55 12.36
C LYS A 12 -10.13 10.94 10.96
N ASP A 13 -10.19 11.75 9.91
CA ASP A 13 -10.13 11.30 8.53
C ASP A 13 -8.73 10.73 8.21
N TYR A 14 -7.65 11.40 8.62
CA TYR A 14 -6.29 10.87 8.48
C TYR A 14 -6.07 9.58 9.28
N LEU A 15 -6.65 9.46 10.48
CA LEU A 15 -6.62 8.21 11.26
C LEU A 15 -7.32 7.07 10.52
N LEU A 16 -8.51 7.32 9.96
CA LEU A 16 -9.25 6.34 9.16
C LEU A 16 -8.47 5.90 7.92
N ILE A 17 -7.85 6.84 7.20
CA ILE A 17 -7.02 6.55 6.03
C ILE A 17 -5.81 5.70 6.43
N THR A 18 -5.16 6.03 7.55
CA THR A 18 -3.99 5.30 8.05
C THR A 18 -4.35 3.88 8.45
N ILE A 19 -5.48 3.69 9.14
CA ILE A 19 -5.97 2.36 9.52
C ILE A 19 -6.33 1.55 8.27
N GLY A 20 -7.02 2.16 7.31
CA GLY A 20 -7.36 1.52 6.04
C GLY A 20 -6.13 1.07 5.26
N SER A 21 -5.12 1.93 5.15
CA SER A 21 -3.87 1.62 4.45
C SER A 21 -3.06 0.54 5.15
N LEU A 22 -3.05 0.50 6.48
CA LEU A 22 -2.44 -0.59 7.26
C LEU A 22 -3.13 -1.93 6.99
N ILE A 23 -4.47 -1.95 6.97
CA ILE A 23 -5.23 -3.17 6.66
C ILE A 23 -4.91 -3.65 5.23
N THR A 24 -4.80 -2.72 4.28
CA THR A 24 -4.41 -3.04 2.90
C THR A 24 -2.99 -3.60 2.84
N ALA A 25 -2.03 -3.01 3.54
CA ALA A 25 -0.65 -3.50 3.58
C ALA A 25 -0.56 -4.93 4.16
N ILE A 26 -1.29 -5.20 5.25
CA ILE A 26 -1.38 -6.54 5.84
C ILE A 26 -2.04 -7.53 4.86
N SER A 27 -3.13 -7.11 4.20
CA SER A 27 -3.81 -7.93 3.20
C SER A 27 -2.89 -8.30 2.04
N ILE A 28 -2.08 -7.36 1.56
CA ILE A 28 -1.09 -7.62 0.50
C ILE A 28 -0.06 -8.65 0.99
N ASN A 29 0.52 -8.45 2.17
CA ASN A 29 1.60 -9.29 2.67
C ASN A 29 1.13 -10.71 3.05
N VAL A 30 -0.05 -10.84 3.66
CA VAL A 30 -0.58 -12.10 4.20
C VAL A 30 -1.43 -12.88 3.19
N PHE A 31 -2.11 -12.22 2.26
CA PHE A 31 -2.95 -12.88 1.25
C PHE A 31 -2.37 -12.79 -0.16
N MET A 32 -2.00 -11.60 -0.62
CA MET A 32 -1.63 -11.42 -2.04
C MET A 32 -0.26 -12.02 -2.37
N VAL A 33 0.71 -11.86 -1.46
CA VAL A 33 2.12 -12.30 -1.57
C VAL A 33 2.37 -13.80 -1.28
N PRO A 34 1.50 -14.56 -0.59
CA PRO A 34 1.62 -16.02 -0.60
C PRO A 34 0.69 -16.70 -1.62
N TYR A 35 -0.49 -16.13 -1.91
CA TYR A 35 -1.46 -16.76 -2.82
C TYR A 35 -1.31 -16.35 -4.30
N LYS A 36 -0.24 -15.64 -4.66
CA LYS A 36 0.06 -15.16 -6.04
C LYS A 36 -1.06 -14.34 -6.66
N ILE A 37 -1.86 -13.65 -5.85
CA ILE A 37 -2.96 -12.82 -6.32
C ILE A 37 -2.40 -11.43 -6.58
N ALA A 38 -2.13 -11.10 -7.84
CA ALA A 38 -1.69 -9.75 -8.20
C ALA A 38 -2.89 -8.77 -8.11
N PRO A 39 -2.89 -7.78 -7.19
CA PRO A 39 -3.82 -6.67 -7.29
C PRO A 39 -3.57 -5.94 -8.62
N GLY A 40 -4.60 -5.54 -9.37
CA GLY A 40 -4.37 -4.78 -10.61
C GLY A 40 -3.58 -3.48 -10.38
N GLY A 41 -2.79 -3.03 -11.37
CA GLY A 41 -1.98 -1.79 -11.32
C GLY A 41 -0.51 -2.00 -10.92
N ILE A 42 0.13 -0.96 -10.35
CA ILE A 42 1.55 -0.97 -9.95
C ILE A 42 1.84 -2.02 -8.86
N SER A 43 0.92 -2.20 -7.92
CA SER A 43 1.01 -3.19 -6.84
C SER A 43 1.06 -4.62 -7.37
N GLY A 44 0.34 -4.92 -8.45
CA GLY A 44 0.39 -6.19 -9.16
C GLY A 44 1.71 -6.43 -9.85
N VAL A 45 2.21 -5.43 -10.59
CA VAL A 45 3.52 -5.53 -11.26
C VAL A 45 4.64 -5.72 -10.24
N ALA A 46 4.59 -4.99 -9.13
CA ALA A 46 5.52 -5.16 -8.01
C ALA A 46 5.45 -6.57 -7.38
N THR A 47 4.26 -7.15 -7.29
CA THR A 47 4.05 -8.51 -6.79
C THR A 47 4.61 -9.55 -7.77
N ILE A 48 4.42 -9.37 -9.08
CA ILE A 48 4.98 -10.26 -10.11
C ILE A 48 6.52 -10.22 -10.09
N ILE A 49 7.11 -9.03 -9.99
CA ILE A 49 8.57 -8.86 -9.86
C ILE A 49 9.08 -9.53 -8.58
N TYR A 50 8.38 -9.40 -7.47
CA TYR A 50 8.70 -10.08 -6.21
C TYR A 50 8.80 -11.61 -6.40
N TYR A 51 7.84 -12.22 -7.11
CA TYR A 51 7.86 -13.66 -7.38
C TYR A 51 8.92 -14.06 -8.41
N LEU A 52 9.16 -13.26 -9.44
CA LEU A 52 10.19 -13.51 -10.44
C LEU A 52 11.61 -13.40 -9.87
N THR A 53 11.80 -12.65 -8.78
CA THR A 53 13.09 -12.43 -8.15
C THR A 53 13.31 -13.31 -6.91
N ASP A 54 12.52 -14.39 -6.73
CA ASP A 54 12.62 -15.30 -5.57
C ASP A 54 12.57 -14.55 -4.22
N ALA A 55 11.66 -13.59 -4.08
CA ALA A 55 11.48 -12.77 -2.88
C ALA A 55 12.69 -11.88 -2.48
N LYS A 56 13.70 -11.70 -3.35
CA LYS A 56 14.84 -10.82 -3.06
C LYS A 56 14.47 -9.34 -2.96
N ILE A 57 13.40 -8.91 -3.63
CA ILE A 57 12.96 -7.51 -3.66
C ILE A 57 11.58 -7.43 -3.02
N PRO A 58 11.41 -6.84 -1.83
CA PRO A 58 10.11 -6.72 -1.18
C PRO A 58 9.14 -5.87 -2.01
N VAL A 59 7.87 -6.26 -2.01
CA VAL A 59 6.81 -5.62 -2.83
C VAL A 59 6.74 -4.11 -2.60
N GLY A 60 6.95 -3.63 -1.36
CA GLY A 60 6.98 -2.20 -1.06
C GLY A 60 8.09 -1.43 -1.78
N ILE A 61 9.30 -2.01 -1.90
CA ILE A 61 10.40 -1.39 -2.65
C ILE A 61 10.11 -1.41 -4.14
N ALA A 62 9.60 -2.54 -4.66
CA ALA A 62 9.21 -2.62 -6.06
C ALA A 62 8.10 -1.62 -6.42
N MET A 63 7.11 -1.42 -5.53
CA MET A 63 6.07 -0.41 -5.70
C MET A 63 6.61 1.03 -5.67
N LEU A 64 7.59 1.32 -4.80
CA LEU A 64 8.25 2.63 -4.76
C LEU A 64 9.02 2.91 -6.04
N VAL A 65 9.83 1.94 -6.50
CA VAL A 65 10.61 2.09 -7.73
C VAL A 65 9.71 2.25 -8.95
N LEU A 66 8.61 1.50 -9.05
CA LEU A 66 7.65 1.66 -10.14
C LEU A 66 6.84 2.96 -10.08
N ASN A 67 6.71 3.58 -8.91
CA ASN A 67 6.06 4.90 -8.81
C ASN A 67 6.95 6.04 -9.33
N ILE A 68 8.28 5.92 -9.25
CA ILE A 68 9.21 6.97 -9.72
C ILE A 68 8.97 7.38 -11.19
N PRO A 69 8.80 6.46 -12.16
CA PRO A 69 8.52 6.84 -13.55
C PRO A 69 7.04 7.17 -13.82
N LEU A 70 6.13 6.86 -12.90
CA LEU A 70 4.69 7.11 -13.08
C LEU A 70 4.27 8.50 -12.59
N PHE A 71 5.15 9.19 -11.87
CA PHE A 71 5.03 10.57 -11.39
C PHE A 71 6.02 11.48 -12.11
#